data_AF-A0A0B7MDY3-F1
#
_entry.id   AF-A0A0B7MDY3-F1
#
_cell.length_a   1.000
_cell.length_b   1.000
_cell.length_c   1.000
_cell.angle_alpha   90.00
_cell.angle_beta   90.00
_cell.angle_gamma   90.00
#
_symmetry.space_group_name_H-M   'P 1'
#
loop_
_entity.id
_entity.type
_entity.pdbx_description
1 polymer ?
#
loop_
_entity_poly.entity_id
_entity_poly.type
_entity_poly.pdbx_seq_one_letter_code
_entity_poly.pdbx_strand_id
1 'polypeptide(L)' 'MMKTWGDAYDELGIVVQGSMEISIGTNIYTLYEGDSFYICSNTPHSMSNSSEEDCISYWVMKKS' A
#
# COMPACT_ATOMS: atom_id res chain seq x y z
N MET A 1 5.85 22.56 -8.24
CA MET A 1 5.12 21.58 -9.07
C MET A 1 5.49 20.19 -8.58
N MET A 2 4.56 19.47 -7.96
CA MET A 2 4.77 18.07 -7.56
C MET A 2 4.71 17.21 -8.81
N LYS A 3 5.81 16.55 -9.18
CA LYS A 3 5.80 15.54 -10.25
C LYS A 3 5.26 14.24 -9.67
N THR A 4 3.97 14.00 -9.82
CA THR A 4 3.40 12.65 -9.66
C THR A 4 3.56 11.94 -10.99
N TRP A 5 4.64 11.18 -11.15
CA TRP A 5 4.65 10.10 -12.13
C TRP A 5 3.60 9.13 -11.60
N GLY A 6 2.44 9.05 -12.25
CA GLY A 6 1.46 8.03 -11.90
C GLY A 6 2.11 6.68 -12.16
N ASP A 7 2.28 5.88 -11.12
CA ASP A 7 2.79 4.52 -11.28
C ASP A 7 1.84 3.78 -12.21
N ALA A 8 2.36 3.33 -13.35
CA ALA A 8 1.60 2.68 -14.42
C ALA A 8 1.24 1.22 -14.09
N TYR A 9 1.11 0.91 -12.80
CA TYR A 9 0.92 -0.43 -12.29
C TYR A 9 -0.29 -0.48 -11.38
N ASP A 10 -1.10 -1.51 -11.56
CA ASP A 10 -1.99 -2.00 -10.53
C ASP A 10 -1.18 -2.79 -9.50
N GLU A 11 -1.52 -2.64 -8.23
CA GLU A 11 -0.76 -3.23 -7.13
C GLU A 11 -1.69 -4.00 -6.20
N LEU A 12 -1.37 -5.27 -5.95
CA LEU A 12 -2.03 -6.11 -4.95
C LEU A 12 -1.02 -6.38 -3.84
N GLY A 13 -1.35 -5.97 -2.62
CA GLY A 13 -0.54 -6.20 -1.43
C GLY A 13 -1.24 -7.09 -0.40
N ILE A 14 -0.45 -7.82 0.39
CA ILE A 14 -0.89 -8.53 1.59
C ILE A 14 0.11 -8.30 2.73
N VAL A 15 -0.40 -8.01 3.92
CA VAL A 15 0.41 -7.93 5.15
C VAL A 15 0.54 -9.34 5.71
N VAL A 16 1.77 -9.83 5.81
CA VAL A 16 2.07 -11.18 6.31
C VAL A 16 2.67 -11.19 7.71
N GLN A 17 3.04 -10.02 8.23
CA GLN A 17 3.48 -9.84 9.61
C GLN A 17 3.29 -8.39 10.03
N GLY A 18 2.85 -8.17 11.27
CA GLY A 18 2.75 -6.84 11.88
C GLY A 18 1.54 -6.05 11.37
N SER A 19 1.67 -4.72 11.32
CA SER A 19 0.62 -3.81 10.87
C SER A 19 1.15 -2.72 9.95
N MET A 20 0.27 -2.26 9.06
CA MET A 20 0.57 -1.20 8.09
C MET A 20 -0.54 -0.15 8.14
N GLU A 21 -0.15 1.12 8.23
CA GLU A 21 -1.05 2.21 7.85
C GLU A 21 -0.83 2.52 6.38
N ILE A 22 -1.91 2.51 5.60
CA ILE A 22 -1.87 2.80 4.17
C ILE A 22 -2.87 3.90 3.83
N SER A 23 -2.38 4.91 3.11
CA SER A 23 -3.24 5.91 2.48
C SER A 23 -3.49 5.51 1.03
N ILE A 24 -4.76 5.51 0.61
CA ILE A 24 -5.17 5.24 -0.77
C ILE A 24 -6.19 6.30 -1.17
N GLY A 25 -5.80 7.20 -2.07
CA GLY A 25 -6.57 8.39 -2.42
C GLY A 25 -6.75 9.31 -1.22
N THR A 26 -7.99 9.43 -0.72
CA THR A 26 -8.33 10.26 0.45
C THR A 26 -8.56 9.45 1.72
N ASN A 27 -8.44 8.13 1.63
CA ASN A 27 -8.77 7.22 2.72
C ASN A 27 -7.48 6.73 3.38
N ILE A 28 -7.56 6.48 4.68
CA ILE A 28 -6.49 5.87 5.48
C ILE A 28 -7.05 4.59 6.08
N TYR A 29 -6.29 3.51 5.97
CA TYR A 29 -6.63 2.20 6.50
C TYR A 29 -5.50 1.70 7.40
N THR A 30 -5.85 1.05 8.49
CA THR A 30 -4.92 0.23 9.28
C THR A 30 -5.15 -1.22 8.91
N LEU A 31 -4.13 -1.86 8.38
CA LEU A 31 -4.11 -3.26 7.97
C LEU A 31 -3.32 -4.07 8.98
N TYR A 32 -3.78 -5.29 9.24
CA TYR A 32 -3.13 -6.26 10.12
C TYR A 32 -2.71 -7.50 9.34
N GLU A 33 -1.97 -8.38 10.00
CA GLU A 33 -1.60 -9.69 9.45
C GLU A 33 -2.81 -10.43 8.84
N GLY A 34 -2.66 -10.86 7.59
CA GLY A 34 -3.70 -11.52 6.81
C GLY A 34 -4.54 -10.57 5.95
N ASP A 35 -4.52 -9.27 6.20
CA ASP A 35 -5.25 -8.30 5.39
C ASP A 35 -4.57 -8.07 4.04
N SER A 36 -5.39 -7.98 3.00
CA SER A 36 -4.96 -7.66 1.62
C SER A 36 -5.61 -6.39 1.12
N PHE A 37 -4.93 -5.68 0.22
CA PHE A 37 -5.39 -4.43 -0.37
C PHE A 37 -5.02 -4.37 -1.85
N TYR A 38 -5.78 -3.57 -2.61
CA TYR A 38 -5.56 -3.36 -4.03
C TYR A 38 -5.54 -1.87 -4.34
N ILE A 39 -4.57 -1.45 -5.14
CA ILE A 39 -4.38 -0.07 -5.60
C ILE A 39 -4.45 -0.07 -7.12
N CYS A 40 -5.42 0.67 -7.66
CA CYS A 40 -5.50 0.89 -9.10
C CYS A 40 -4.36 1.81 -9.56
N SER A 41 -3.83 1.57 -10.76
CA SER A 41 -2.85 2.46 -11.38
C SER A 41 -3.26 3.94 -11.33
N ASN A 42 -2.24 4.81 -11.19
CA ASN A 42 -2.42 6.26 -11.00
C ASN A 42 -3.19 6.68 -9.73
N THR A 43 -3.43 5.78 -8.77
CA THR A 43 -4.01 6.15 -7.48
C THR A 43 -2.90 6.61 -6.53
N PRO A 44 -2.95 7.86 -6.01
CA PRO A 44 -1.98 8.31 -5.01
C PRO A 44 -2.07 7.45 -3.75
N HIS A 45 -0.93 6.98 -3.27
CA HIS A 45 -0.86 6.16 -2.07
C HIS A 45 0.46 6.34 -1.32
N SER A 46 0.45 6.01 -0.02
CA SER A 46 1.65 5.97 0.83
C SER A 46 1.46 4.94 1.93
N MET A 47 2.56 4.39 2.44
CA MET A 47 2.55 3.42 3.53
C MET A 47 3.45 3.89 4.68
N SER A 48 3.05 3.58 5.90
CA SER A 48 3.85 3.78 7.10
C SER A 48 3.68 2.59 8.05
N ASN A 49 4.74 2.31 8.81
CA ASN A 49 4.69 1.45 9.97
C ASN A 49 4.97 2.32 11.21
N SER A 50 3.93 2.54 12.01
CA SER A 50 4.01 3.33 13.25
C SER A 50 4.18 2.44 14.50
N SER A 51 4.37 1.13 14.32
CA SER A 51 4.59 0.19 15.41
C SER A 51 6.09 0.01 15.70
N GLU A 52 6.40 -0.55 16.89
CA GLU A 52 7.77 -0.92 17.27
C GLU A 52 8.21 -2.26 16.65
N GLU A 53 7.28 -3.01 16.06
CA GLU A 53 7.50 -4.33 15.47
C GLU A 53 7.70 -4.24 13.96
N ASP A 54 8.35 -5.26 13.39
CA ASP A 54 8.52 -5.36 11.95
C ASP A 54 7.18 -5.57 11.24
N CYS A 55 6.96 -4.77 10.18
CA CYS A 55 5.87 -4.97 9.22
C CYS A 55 6.43 -5.60 7.94
N ILE A 56 5.92 -6.77 7.57
CA ILE A 56 6.30 -7.48 6.35
C ILE A 56 5.08 -7.58 5.44
N SER A 57 5.24 -7.20 4.18
CA SER A 57 4.20 -7.30 3.16
C SER A 57 4.76 -7.83 1.84
N TYR A 58 3.93 -8.57 1.11
CA TYR A 58 4.23 -9.00 -0.26
C TYR A 58 3.35 -8.28 -1.25
N TRP A 59 3.95 -7.95 -2.40
CA TRP A 59 3.33 -7.13 -3.43
C TRP A 59 3.44 -7.80 -4.79
N VAL A 60 2.35 -7.76 -5.55
CA VAL A 60 2.32 -8.12 -6.96
C VAL A 60 1.95 -6.86 -7.74
N MET A 61 2.85 -6.46 -8.64
CA MET A 61 2.65 -5.32 -9.54
C MET A 61 2.33 -5.83 -10.94
N LYS A 62 1.25 -5.32 -11.52
CA LYS A 62 0.83 -5.62 -12.89
C LYS A 62 0.79 -4.33 -13.68
N LYS A 63 1.52 -4.27 -14.79
CA LYS A 63 1.47 -3.11 -15.69
C LYS A 63 0.06 -2.95 -16.27
N SER A 64 -0.48 -1.74 -16.19
CA SER A 64 -1.80 -1.37 -16.72
C SER A 64 -1.69 -0.74 -18.11
#